data_AF-A0A966J740-F1
#
_entry.id   AF-A0A966J740-F1
#
_cell.length_a   1.000
_cell.length_b   1.000
_cell.length_c   1.000
_cell.angle_alpha   90.00
_cell.angle_beta   90.00
_cell.angle_gamma   90.00
#
_symmetry.space_group_name_H-M   'P 1'
#
loop_
_entity.id
_entity.type
_entity.pdbx_description
1 polymer ?
#
loop_
_entity_poly.entity_id
_entity_poly.type
_entity_poly.pdbx_seq_one_letter_code
_entity_poly.pdbx_strand_id
1 'polypeptide(L)'
;MSFETERGSGRLIGVTRRAVTNGRVKFDGLELSASALGRFVLRADDLPPVRSRQLALIRSPETARIEHLEITGGQLNGQTLDAVPHRVTVRPGAPITGMLKLRSFTTGTAAILAGAVALWGDRTRNFLTLMALPPNGRSEHTIVFEDKVDRLRELRAPMVPGTYPLLVVFAAETELRFVASGTNWLLREPVWNDGNDLADFTPEQVEALRRDGVVGNYRLIPSPDMKTIGRELRALTGTVIDVVVQP
;
A
#
# COMPACT_ATOMS: atom_id res chain seq x y z
N MET A 1 -23.45 18.66 -2.50
CA MET A 1 -22.14 18.05 -2.20
C MET A 1 -21.11 18.60 -3.16
N SER A 2 -19.90 18.89 -2.68
CA SER A 2 -18.74 19.19 -3.51
C SER A 2 -17.54 18.42 -2.99
N PHE A 3 -16.45 18.40 -3.75
CA PHE A 3 -15.17 17.88 -3.30
C PHE A 3 -14.17 19.04 -3.29
N GLU A 4 -13.58 19.29 -2.13
CA GLU A 4 -12.51 20.27 -1.97
C GLU A 4 -11.18 19.54 -2.04
N THR A 5 -10.38 19.83 -3.07
CA THR A 5 -9.04 19.26 -3.24
C THR A 5 -8.05 20.04 -2.39
N GLU A 6 -7.21 19.33 -1.66
CA GLU A 6 -6.04 19.92 -1.00
C GLU A 6 -4.80 19.76 -1.88
N ARG A 7 -4.72 18.65 -2.62
CA ARG A 7 -3.75 18.41 -3.69
C ARG A 7 -4.41 17.64 -4.85
N GLY A 8 -4.05 18.00 -6.07
CA GLY A 8 -4.60 17.43 -7.31
C GLY A 8 -5.81 18.21 -7.87
N SER A 9 -6.45 17.66 -8.90
CA SER A 9 -7.52 18.31 -9.67
C SER A 9 -8.84 17.52 -9.70
N GLY A 10 -9.09 16.70 -8.67
CA GLY A 10 -10.29 15.87 -8.59
C GLY A 10 -11.58 16.69 -8.51
N ARG A 11 -12.58 16.31 -9.30
CA ARG A 11 -13.94 16.88 -9.28
C ARG A 11 -14.96 15.76 -9.22
N LEU A 12 -16.07 15.99 -8.50
CA LEU A 12 -17.20 15.07 -8.53
C LEU A 12 -17.93 15.14 -9.87
N ILE A 13 -18.13 13.98 -10.45
CA ILE A 13 -18.96 13.72 -11.63
C ILE A 13 -20.23 13.04 -11.12
N GLY A 14 -21.38 13.38 -11.70
CA GLY A 14 -22.69 12.86 -11.31
C GLY A 14 -23.55 13.87 -10.55
N VAL A 15 -24.65 13.37 -9.97
CA VAL A 15 -25.66 14.21 -9.30
C VAL A 15 -25.15 14.66 -7.93
N THR A 16 -24.69 15.90 -7.84
CA THR A 16 -24.11 16.49 -6.63
C THR A 16 -25.09 17.33 -5.81
N ARG A 17 -26.33 17.48 -6.27
CA ARG A 17 -27.43 18.17 -5.57
C ARG A 17 -28.64 17.25 -5.48
N ARG A 18 -29.21 17.11 -4.28
CA ARG A 18 -30.39 16.29 -3.99
C ARG A 18 -31.19 16.95 -2.87
N ALA A 19 -32.50 16.77 -2.91
CA ALA A 19 -33.37 17.12 -1.79
C ALA A 19 -33.08 16.19 -0.59
N VAL A 20 -33.18 16.74 0.62
CA VAL A 20 -33.09 15.97 1.85
C VAL A 20 -34.47 15.39 2.16
N THR A 21 -34.52 14.09 2.46
CA THR A 21 -35.75 13.39 2.86
C THR A 21 -35.55 12.82 4.26
N ASN A 22 -36.39 13.23 5.22
CA ASN A 22 -36.31 12.80 6.62
C ASN A 22 -34.91 12.98 7.24
N GLY A 23 -34.28 14.13 7.00
CA GLY A 23 -32.94 14.45 7.50
C GLY A 23 -31.80 13.62 6.88
N ARG A 24 -32.09 12.83 5.84
CA ARG A 24 -31.11 11.99 5.14
C ARG A 24 -31.05 12.35 3.67
N VAL A 25 -29.87 12.18 3.10
CA VAL A 25 -29.65 12.35 1.66
C VAL A 25 -28.67 11.28 1.19
N LYS A 26 -28.99 10.65 0.07
CA LYS A 26 -28.13 9.66 -0.58
C LYS A 26 -27.71 10.21 -1.94
N PHE A 27 -26.43 10.10 -2.25
CA PHE A 27 -25.88 10.47 -3.54
C PHE A 27 -25.39 9.20 -4.23
N ASP A 28 -26.21 8.69 -5.16
CA ASP A 28 -25.87 7.52 -5.97
C ASP A 28 -25.12 7.95 -7.24
N GLY A 29 -24.19 7.10 -7.70
CA GLY A 29 -23.46 7.32 -8.96
C GLY A 29 -22.54 8.54 -8.94
N LEU A 30 -22.02 8.91 -7.77
CA LEU A 30 -20.94 9.90 -7.71
C LEU A 30 -19.62 9.25 -8.09
N GLU A 31 -18.97 9.85 -9.08
CA GLU A 31 -17.64 9.47 -9.52
C GLU A 31 -16.66 10.62 -9.26
N LEU A 32 -15.37 10.31 -9.16
CA LEU A 32 -14.32 11.32 -9.06
C LEU A 32 -13.48 11.32 -10.33
N SER A 33 -13.33 12.50 -10.94
CA SER A 33 -12.69 12.65 -12.26
C SER A 33 -11.20 12.26 -12.27
N ALA A 34 -10.51 12.31 -11.12
CA ALA A 34 -9.08 12.03 -10.98
C ALA A 34 -8.73 11.60 -9.56
N SER A 35 -7.55 10.99 -9.37
CA SER A 35 -6.98 10.73 -8.05
C SER A 35 -6.71 12.05 -7.33
N ALA A 36 -7.28 12.22 -6.15
CA ALA A 36 -7.11 13.45 -5.38
C ALA A 36 -7.18 13.19 -3.89
N LEU A 37 -6.42 14.01 -3.17
CA LEU A 37 -6.53 14.14 -1.72
C LEU A 37 -7.51 15.27 -1.44
N GLY A 38 -8.57 14.98 -0.71
CA GLY A 38 -9.56 16.00 -0.40
C GLY A 38 -10.63 15.51 0.54
N ARG A 39 -11.70 16.29 0.62
CA ARG A 39 -12.84 16.01 1.48
C ARG A 39 -14.13 16.27 0.75
N PHE A 40 -15.13 15.46 1.08
CA PHE A 40 -16.49 15.76 0.71
C PHE A 40 -17.01 16.88 1.60
N VAL A 41 -17.61 17.88 0.97
CA VAL A 41 -18.28 18.97 1.66
C VAL A 41 -19.77 18.93 1.32
N LEU A 42 -20.56 18.71 2.35
CA LEU A 42 -22.01 18.79 2.30
C LEU A 42 -22.42 20.20 2.68
N ARG A 43 -23.12 20.88 1.78
CA ARG A 43 -23.72 22.21 1.99
C ARG A 43 -25.23 22.04 1.89
N ALA A 44 -25.94 22.66 2.81
CA ALA A 44 -27.39 22.89 2.79
C ALA A 44 -27.63 24.38 3.03
N ASP A 45 -28.69 24.94 2.46
CA ASP A 45 -28.84 26.40 2.32
C ASP A 45 -28.81 27.15 3.66
N ASP A 46 -29.31 26.53 4.73
CA ASP A 46 -29.43 27.14 6.06
C ASP A 46 -28.57 26.47 7.14
N LEU A 47 -27.58 25.65 6.76
CA LEU A 47 -26.73 24.93 7.72
C LEU A 47 -25.24 25.13 7.44
N PRO A 48 -24.41 25.16 8.50
CA PRO A 48 -22.95 25.13 8.34
C PRO A 48 -22.51 23.91 7.50
N PRO A 49 -21.49 24.07 6.64
CA PRO A 49 -21.01 22.97 5.83
C PRO A 49 -20.42 21.86 6.70
N VAL A 50 -20.87 20.63 6.47
CA VAL A 50 -20.29 19.44 7.09
C VAL A 50 -19.19 18.90 6.20
N ARG A 51 -18.01 18.68 6.78
CA ARG A 51 -16.83 18.16 6.08
C ARG A 51 -16.59 16.72 6.52
N SER A 52 -16.34 15.84 5.55
CA SER A 52 -15.83 14.51 5.87
C SER A 52 -14.42 14.61 6.48
N ARG A 53 -13.96 13.51 7.08
CA ARG A 53 -12.52 13.30 7.25
C ARG A 53 -11.84 13.37 5.87
N GLN A 54 -10.54 13.64 5.89
CA GLN A 54 -9.72 13.62 4.68
C GLN A 54 -9.76 12.21 4.09
N LEU A 55 -9.99 12.12 2.78
CA LEU A 55 -10.07 10.86 2.07
C LEU A 55 -9.02 10.82 0.96
N ALA A 56 -8.30 9.71 0.94
CA ALA A 56 -7.52 9.25 -0.20
C ALA A 56 -8.49 8.61 -1.19
N LEU A 57 -8.87 9.33 -2.26
CA LEU A 57 -9.70 8.74 -3.32
C LEU A 57 -8.81 8.42 -4.51
N ILE A 58 -8.48 7.13 -4.62
CA ILE A 58 -7.76 6.55 -5.77
C ILE A 58 -8.85 6.03 -6.73
N ARG A 59 -8.72 6.33 -8.03
CA ARG A 59 -9.69 5.91 -9.05
C ARG A 59 -9.93 4.38 -8.99
N SER A 60 -11.20 3.98 -9.08
CA SER A 60 -11.62 2.57 -9.20
C SER A 60 -10.99 1.91 -10.46
N PRO A 61 -10.70 0.58 -10.45
CA PRO A 61 -9.67 -0.04 -11.30
C PRO A 61 -9.96 -0.20 -12.79
N GLU A 62 -11.16 0.10 -13.29
CA GLU A 62 -11.57 -0.47 -14.59
C GLU A 62 -11.00 0.21 -15.84
N THR A 63 -10.30 1.36 -15.75
CA THR A 63 -9.75 2.02 -16.96
C THR A 63 -8.41 2.75 -16.81
N ALA A 64 -7.77 2.74 -15.64
CA ALA A 64 -6.45 3.35 -15.48
C ALA A 64 -5.35 2.29 -15.61
N ARG A 65 -4.23 2.65 -16.24
CA ARG A 65 -2.96 1.92 -16.20
C ARG A 65 -2.40 1.96 -14.77
N ILE A 66 -3.08 1.31 -13.84
CA ILE A 66 -2.69 1.28 -12.42
C ILE A 66 -1.57 0.26 -12.30
N GLU A 67 -0.47 0.71 -11.72
CA GLU A 67 0.64 -0.15 -11.35
C GLU A 67 0.12 -1.28 -10.45
N HIS A 68 0.44 -2.53 -10.76
CA HIS A 68 -0.02 -3.69 -9.98
C HIS A 68 1.10 -4.67 -9.72
N LEU A 69 1.00 -5.35 -8.57
CA LEU A 69 1.83 -6.49 -8.21
C LEU A 69 0.92 -7.64 -7.78
N GLU A 70 1.10 -8.80 -8.41
CA GLU A 70 0.32 -10.01 -8.16
C GLU A 70 1.27 -11.17 -7.83
N ILE A 71 0.91 -12.00 -6.85
CA ILE A 71 1.52 -13.32 -6.68
C ILE A 71 0.75 -14.29 -7.56
N THR A 72 1.38 -14.77 -8.62
CA THR A 72 0.78 -15.72 -9.58
C THR A 72 1.04 -17.18 -9.21
N GLY A 73 1.84 -17.41 -8.17
CA GLY A 73 2.23 -18.73 -7.71
C GLY A 73 3.45 -18.69 -6.82
N GLY A 74 3.99 -19.87 -6.51
CA GLY A 74 5.21 -20.01 -5.72
C GLY A 74 5.06 -21.08 -4.65
N GLN A 75 6.08 -21.19 -3.82
CA GLN A 75 6.10 -22.08 -2.67
C GLN A 75 6.80 -21.38 -1.51
N LEU A 76 6.14 -21.26 -0.36
CA LEU A 76 6.75 -20.79 0.88
C LEU A 76 6.66 -21.90 1.93
N ASN A 77 7.77 -22.18 2.61
CA ASN A 77 7.86 -23.22 3.64
C ASN A 77 7.29 -24.58 3.18
N GLY A 78 7.50 -24.94 1.91
CA GLY A 78 6.99 -26.16 1.30
C GLY A 78 5.52 -26.13 0.85
N GLN A 79 4.77 -25.06 1.14
CA GLN A 79 3.36 -24.89 0.75
C GLN A 79 3.23 -24.07 -0.52
N THR A 80 2.42 -24.54 -1.46
CA THR A 80 2.08 -23.82 -2.70
C THR A 80 1.24 -22.58 -2.40
N LEU A 81 1.51 -21.49 -3.11
CA LEU A 81 0.71 -20.26 -3.08
C LEU A 81 -0.18 -20.16 -4.33
N ASP A 82 -1.23 -20.98 -4.43
CA ASP A 82 -2.12 -21.07 -5.61
C ASP A 82 -3.53 -20.50 -5.39
N ALA A 83 -3.90 -20.18 -4.15
CA ALA A 83 -5.19 -19.61 -3.79
C ALA A 83 -5.08 -18.14 -3.33
N VAL A 84 -6.18 -17.40 -3.52
CA VAL A 84 -6.41 -16.07 -2.92
C VAL A 84 -7.48 -16.22 -1.81
N PRO A 85 -7.24 -15.77 -0.57
CA PRO A 85 -6.03 -15.09 -0.10
C PRO A 85 -4.81 -16.02 -0.04
N HIS A 86 -3.64 -15.49 -0.40
CA HIS A 86 -2.39 -16.23 -0.27
C HIS A 86 -2.10 -16.50 1.19
N ARG A 87 -1.76 -17.74 1.53
CA ARG A 87 -1.55 -18.17 2.90
C ARG A 87 -0.40 -19.16 3.01
N VAL A 88 0.37 -19.04 4.09
CA VAL A 88 1.39 -20.02 4.47
C VAL A 88 1.28 -20.31 5.97
N THR A 89 1.26 -21.59 6.34
CA THR A 89 1.22 -22.01 7.74
C THR A 89 2.63 -22.35 8.23
N VAL A 90 3.05 -21.80 9.36
CA VAL A 90 4.42 -21.96 9.88
C VAL A 90 4.40 -22.19 11.38
N ARG A 91 5.47 -22.81 11.90
CA ARG A 91 5.69 -22.92 13.34
C ARG A 91 6.14 -21.57 13.91
N PRO A 92 5.89 -21.31 15.22
CA PRO A 92 6.44 -20.16 15.91
C PRO A 92 7.95 -19.96 15.66
N GLY A 93 8.36 -18.76 15.27
CA GLY A 93 9.78 -18.41 15.06
C GLY A 93 10.45 -19.04 13.83
N ALA A 94 9.73 -19.85 13.05
CA ALA A 94 10.29 -20.47 11.85
C ALA A 94 10.68 -19.39 10.82
N PRO A 95 11.81 -19.56 10.11
CA PRO A 95 12.14 -18.68 8.99
C PRO A 95 11.13 -18.90 7.86
N ILE A 96 10.74 -17.81 7.20
CA ILE A 96 9.87 -17.83 6.02
C ILE A 96 10.80 -17.87 4.81
N THR A 97 10.77 -18.99 4.08
CA THR A 97 11.72 -19.25 2.98
C THR A 97 11.01 -19.91 1.81
N GLY A 98 11.53 -19.72 0.60
CA GLY A 98 11.03 -20.41 -0.58
C GLY A 98 11.17 -19.57 -1.83
N MET A 99 10.13 -19.57 -2.67
CA MET A 99 10.13 -18.89 -3.96
C MET A 99 8.76 -18.29 -4.25
N LEU A 100 8.71 -17.08 -4.78
CA LEU A 100 7.49 -16.44 -5.28
C LEU A 100 7.54 -16.34 -6.80
N LYS A 101 6.38 -16.54 -7.43
CA LYS A 101 6.13 -16.11 -8.81
C LYS A 101 5.31 -14.84 -8.76
N LEU A 102 5.85 -13.78 -9.34
CA LEU A 102 5.23 -12.45 -9.33
C LEU A 102 4.91 -12.02 -10.76
N ARG A 103 3.79 -11.33 -10.93
CA ARG A 103 3.49 -10.53 -12.11
C ARG A 103 3.42 -9.07 -11.71
N SER A 104 4.10 -8.22 -12.46
CA SER A 104 4.10 -6.79 -12.23
C SER A 104 3.67 -6.03 -13.48
N PHE A 105 3.08 -4.87 -13.25
CA PHE A 105 2.96 -3.80 -14.23
C PHE A 105 3.36 -2.49 -13.59
N THR A 106 4.31 -1.81 -14.22
CA THR A 106 4.86 -0.54 -13.75
C THR A 106 4.75 0.50 -14.85
N THR A 107 4.68 1.77 -14.46
CA THR A 107 4.51 2.91 -15.38
C THR A 107 5.59 3.98 -15.19
N GLY A 108 6.53 3.74 -14.30
CA GLY A 108 7.62 4.65 -13.98
C GLY A 108 8.68 4.77 -15.08
N THR A 109 9.57 5.73 -14.85
CA THR A 109 10.80 5.94 -15.64
C THR A 109 12.06 5.67 -14.82
N ALA A 110 11.90 5.36 -13.53
CA ALA A 110 12.98 5.10 -12.58
C ALA A 110 12.90 3.66 -12.07
N ALA A 111 14.02 3.15 -11.55
CA ALA A 111 14.07 1.83 -10.94
C ALA A 111 13.03 1.72 -9.81
N ILE A 112 12.31 0.59 -9.79
CA ILE A 112 11.29 0.27 -8.80
C ILE A 112 11.81 -0.91 -8.00
N LEU A 113 11.71 -0.85 -6.67
CA LEU A 113 12.11 -1.96 -5.81
C LEU A 113 10.87 -2.69 -5.32
N ALA A 114 10.89 -4.02 -5.46
CA ALA A 114 9.94 -4.90 -4.81
C ALA A 114 10.54 -5.49 -3.54
N GLY A 115 9.71 -5.62 -2.51
CA GLY A 115 10.12 -6.13 -1.22
C GLY A 115 8.99 -6.72 -0.41
N ALA A 116 9.38 -7.48 0.62
CA ALA A 116 8.46 -7.99 1.61
C ALA A 116 8.56 -7.16 2.89
N VAL A 117 7.44 -6.81 3.52
CA VAL A 117 7.40 -6.07 4.79
C VAL A 117 6.44 -6.76 5.74
N ALA A 118 6.95 -7.22 6.88
CA ALA A 118 6.14 -7.85 7.91
C ALA A 118 5.52 -6.81 8.84
N LEU A 119 4.24 -7.01 9.20
CA LEU A 119 3.53 -6.18 10.17
C LEU A 119 3.77 -6.66 11.62
N TRP A 120 4.91 -7.32 11.86
CA TRP A 120 5.28 -7.82 13.17
C TRP A 120 6.77 -7.66 13.43
N GLY A 121 7.15 -7.64 14.70
CA GLY A 121 8.53 -7.51 15.16
C GLY A 121 9.14 -6.13 14.90
N ASP A 122 10.46 -6.07 14.70
CA ASP A 122 11.18 -4.80 14.56
C ASP A 122 11.00 -4.24 13.15
N ARG A 123 10.20 -3.17 13.03
CA ARG A 123 9.93 -2.46 11.77
C ARG A 123 11.19 -1.99 11.02
N THR A 124 12.29 -1.76 11.73
CA THR A 124 13.55 -1.30 11.13
C THR A 124 14.36 -2.44 10.50
N ARG A 125 13.94 -3.70 10.71
CA ARG A 125 14.67 -4.91 10.26
C ARG A 125 13.79 -5.96 9.60
N ASN A 126 12.49 -6.00 9.87
CA ASN A 126 11.57 -7.02 9.40
C ASN A 126 11.02 -6.73 8.00
N PHE A 127 11.93 -6.50 7.07
CA PHE A 127 11.66 -6.39 5.65
C PHE A 127 12.78 -7.04 4.84
N LEU A 128 12.47 -7.49 3.62
CA LEU A 128 13.44 -8.11 2.70
C LEU A 128 13.40 -7.40 1.35
N THR A 129 14.55 -6.98 0.84
CA THR A 129 14.66 -6.50 -0.54
C THR A 129 14.64 -7.71 -1.47
N LEU A 130 13.60 -7.88 -2.28
CA LEU A 130 13.41 -9.08 -3.09
C LEU A 130 14.04 -8.94 -4.49
N MET A 131 13.77 -7.82 -5.17
CA MET A 131 14.34 -7.53 -6.49
C MET A 131 14.11 -6.08 -6.93
N ALA A 132 14.85 -5.66 -7.96
CA ALA A 132 14.46 -4.52 -8.79
C ALA A 132 13.47 -4.99 -9.87
N LEU A 133 12.40 -4.23 -10.07
CA LEU A 133 11.44 -4.41 -11.14
C LEU A 133 11.80 -3.52 -12.33
N PRO A 134 11.48 -3.95 -13.57
CA PRO A 134 11.52 -3.06 -14.72
C PRO A 134 10.67 -1.81 -14.46
N PRO A 135 11.13 -0.61 -14.87
CA PRO A 135 10.46 0.64 -14.55
C PRO A 135 9.13 0.80 -15.30
N ASN A 136 8.99 0.14 -16.45
CA ASN A 136 7.83 0.26 -17.32
C ASN A 136 7.47 -1.09 -17.96
N GLY A 137 6.17 -1.35 -18.04
CA GLY A 137 5.61 -2.47 -18.78
C GLY A 137 5.21 -3.62 -17.88
N ARG A 138 4.77 -4.71 -18.52
CA ARG A 138 4.39 -5.95 -17.82
C ARG A 138 5.57 -6.88 -17.74
N SER A 139 5.74 -7.56 -16.61
CA SER A 139 6.80 -8.54 -16.44
C SER A 139 6.38 -9.65 -15.49
N GLU A 140 6.92 -10.85 -15.72
CA GLU A 140 6.78 -11.98 -14.82
C GLU A 140 8.15 -12.34 -14.23
N HIS A 141 8.14 -12.71 -12.95
CA HIS A 141 9.36 -12.94 -12.18
C HIS A 141 9.21 -14.21 -11.36
N THR A 142 10.29 -14.97 -11.25
CA THR A 142 10.41 -16.05 -10.28
C THR A 142 11.57 -15.71 -9.36
N ILE A 143 11.29 -15.49 -8.08
CA ILE A 143 12.26 -15.00 -7.11
C ILE A 143 12.40 -15.93 -5.92
N VAL A 144 13.63 -16.13 -5.46
CA VAL A 144 13.88 -16.74 -4.15
C VAL A 144 13.50 -15.73 -3.08
N PHE A 145 12.76 -16.18 -2.07
CA PHE A 145 12.31 -15.38 -0.93
C PHE A 145 13.46 -15.22 0.09
N GLU A 146 14.38 -14.32 -0.23
CA GLU A 146 15.57 -13.97 0.57
C GLU A 146 15.87 -12.47 0.40
N ASP A 147 16.58 -11.85 1.35
CA ASP A 147 17.04 -10.46 1.19
C ASP A 147 18.24 -10.40 0.23
N LYS A 148 18.11 -9.61 -0.85
CA LYS A 148 19.17 -9.38 -1.83
C LYS A 148 20.25 -8.42 -1.36
N VAL A 149 19.99 -7.65 -0.29
CA VAL A 149 20.97 -6.72 0.30
C VAL A 149 21.79 -7.42 1.39
N ASP A 150 21.12 -8.18 2.26
CA ASP A 150 21.74 -8.88 3.39
C ASP A 150 21.27 -10.33 3.45
N ARG A 151 21.96 -11.23 2.75
CA ARG A 151 21.55 -12.64 2.61
C ARG A 151 21.53 -13.43 3.92
N LEU A 152 22.08 -12.89 5.00
CA LEU A 152 22.00 -13.50 6.34
C LEU A 152 20.74 -13.09 7.08
N ARG A 153 20.00 -12.10 6.58
CA ARG A 153 18.73 -11.65 7.14
C ARG A 153 17.62 -12.58 6.72
N GLU A 154 17.00 -13.19 7.71
CA GLU A 154 15.83 -14.04 7.56
C GLU A 154 14.60 -13.33 8.11
N LEU A 155 13.49 -13.38 7.36
CA LEU A 155 12.21 -13.00 7.92
C LEU A 155 11.64 -14.18 8.71
N ARG A 156 11.44 -14.00 10.01
CA ARG A 156 10.93 -15.05 10.91
C ARG A 156 9.50 -14.80 11.29
N ALA A 157 8.72 -15.87 11.37
CA ALA A 157 7.36 -15.85 11.86
C ALA A 157 7.30 -15.43 13.34
N PRO A 158 6.20 -14.79 13.79
CA PRO A 158 6.00 -14.49 15.21
C PRO A 158 6.09 -15.73 16.11
N MET A 159 6.46 -15.50 17.38
CA MET A 159 6.48 -16.57 18.39
C MET A 159 5.09 -16.94 18.92
N VAL A 160 4.11 -16.07 18.72
CA VAL A 160 2.75 -16.26 19.23
C VAL A 160 1.85 -16.75 18.11
N PRO A 161 1.10 -17.86 18.29
CA PRO A 161 0.12 -18.31 17.31
C PRO A 161 -0.87 -17.22 16.91
N GLY A 162 -1.24 -17.19 15.62
CA GLY A 162 -2.11 -16.16 15.06
C GLY A 162 -1.93 -16.00 13.55
N THR A 163 -2.70 -15.10 12.95
CA THR A 163 -2.57 -14.73 11.53
C THR A 163 -1.95 -13.35 11.41
N TYR A 164 -0.85 -13.25 10.68
CA TYR A 164 -0.07 -12.03 10.56
C TYR A 164 0.09 -11.64 9.09
N PRO A 165 -0.24 -10.40 8.70
CA PRO A 165 -0.08 -9.96 7.32
C PRO A 165 1.38 -9.70 6.96
N LEU A 166 1.82 -10.29 5.86
CA LEU A 166 3.08 -10.01 5.19
C LEU A 166 2.77 -9.29 3.88
N LEU A 167 3.20 -8.04 3.76
CA LEU A 167 2.99 -7.29 2.53
C LEU A 167 4.09 -7.63 1.53
N VAL A 168 3.73 -7.83 0.28
CA VAL A 168 4.68 -7.84 -0.85
C VAL A 168 4.35 -6.61 -1.68
N VAL A 169 5.24 -5.62 -1.69
CA VAL A 169 4.97 -4.27 -2.21
C VAL A 169 6.07 -3.83 -3.14
N PHE A 170 5.79 -2.82 -3.97
CA PHE A 170 6.84 -2.07 -4.64
C PHE A 170 6.61 -0.56 -4.59
N ALA A 171 7.71 0.18 -4.71
CA ALA A 171 7.71 1.62 -4.92
C ALA A 171 9.02 2.08 -5.59
N ALA A 172 8.99 3.30 -6.15
CA ALA A 172 10.11 3.91 -6.83
C ALA A 172 11.15 4.50 -5.85
N GLU A 173 11.87 3.63 -5.13
CA GLU A 173 12.90 3.98 -4.14
C GLU A 173 14.28 3.42 -4.46
N THR A 174 15.31 4.01 -3.84
CA THR A 174 16.68 3.53 -3.91
C THR A 174 16.92 2.33 -3.00
N GLU A 175 16.18 2.21 -1.90
CA GLU A 175 16.30 1.14 -0.92
C GLU A 175 14.94 0.82 -0.29
N LEU A 176 14.70 -0.45 0.07
CA LEU A 176 13.43 -0.87 0.66
C LEU A 176 13.15 -0.23 2.04
N ARG A 177 14.19 0.17 2.78
CA ARG A 177 14.02 0.87 4.07
C ARG A 177 13.22 2.17 3.96
N PHE A 178 13.28 2.87 2.82
CA PHE A 178 12.44 4.05 2.56
C PHE A 178 10.99 3.67 2.30
N VAL A 179 10.76 2.56 1.61
CA VAL A 179 9.40 2.01 1.38
C VAL A 179 8.78 1.59 2.71
N ALA A 180 9.50 0.80 3.49
CA ALA A 180 9.04 0.23 4.76
C ALA A 180 8.75 1.30 5.83
N SER A 181 9.51 2.40 5.84
CA SER A 181 9.27 3.54 6.74
C SER A 181 8.27 4.58 6.21
N GLY A 182 7.76 4.41 4.98
CA GLY A 182 6.93 5.47 4.38
C GLY A 182 7.69 6.79 4.22
N THR A 183 8.98 6.75 3.87
CA THR A 183 9.83 7.94 3.69
C THR A 183 10.48 7.95 2.32
N ASN A 184 11.29 8.97 2.01
CA ASN A 184 11.92 9.15 0.70
C ASN A 184 13.42 9.25 0.74
N TRP A 185 14.06 8.68 -0.28
CA TRP A 185 15.52 8.67 -0.44
C TRP A 185 16.16 10.06 -0.37
N LEU A 186 15.43 11.12 -0.74
CA LEU A 186 15.88 12.52 -0.59
C LEU A 186 16.11 12.94 0.86
N LEU A 187 15.50 12.25 1.84
CA LEU A 187 15.77 12.44 3.27
C LEU A 187 17.09 11.82 3.72
N ARG A 188 17.78 11.07 2.85
CA ARG A 188 19.05 10.35 3.07
C ARG A 188 18.97 9.19 4.06
N GLU A 189 18.17 9.32 5.11
CA GLU A 189 17.89 8.27 6.08
C GLU A 189 16.37 8.08 6.26
N PRO A 190 15.91 6.83 6.47
CA PRO A 190 14.51 6.58 6.79
C PRO A 190 14.16 7.16 8.17
N VAL A 191 12.95 7.69 8.29
CA VAL A 191 12.38 8.16 9.56
C VAL A 191 11.37 7.12 10.00
N TRP A 192 11.59 6.50 11.15
CA TRP A 192 10.73 5.47 11.70
C TRP A 192 9.89 6.02 12.86
N ASN A 193 8.79 5.34 13.18
CA ASN A 193 7.87 5.64 14.28
C ASN A 193 7.18 7.02 14.17
N ASP A 194 6.96 7.51 12.96
CA ASP A 194 6.29 8.79 12.68
C ASP A 194 4.80 8.62 12.28
N GLY A 195 4.33 7.37 12.30
CA GLY A 195 2.98 6.96 11.90
C GLY A 195 2.80 6.69 10.40
N ASN A 196 3.87 6.66 9.60
CA ASN A 196 3.83 6.32 8.17
C ASN A 196 4.46 4.95 7.84
N ASP A 197 5.03 4.27 8.83
CA ASP A 197 5.64 2.96 8.68
C ASP A 197 4.62 1.94 8.19
N LEU A 198 5.00 1.12 7.20
CA LEU A 198 4.11 0.06 6.68
C LEU A 198 3.79 -0.99 7.74
N ALA A 199 4.67 -1.17 8.72
CA ALA A 199 4.44 -2.05 9.87
C ALA A 199 3.26 -1.58 10.75
N ASP A 200 2.84 -0.32 10.65
CA ASP A 200 1.73 0.26 11.40
C ASP A 200 0.41 0.26 10.61
N PHE A 201 0.35 -0.41 9.46
CA PHE A 201 -0.87 -0.50 8.66
C PHE A 201 -2.04 -1.08 9.46
N THR A 202 -3.18 -0.40 9.40
CA THR A 202 -4.41 -0.87 10.05
C THR A 202 -4.99 -2.06 9.30
N PRO A 203 -5.85 -2.89 9.94
CA PRO A 203 -6.56 -3.97 9.26
C PRO A 203 -7.31 -3.50 8.00
N GLU A 204 -7.88 -2.29 8.03
CA GLU A 204 -8.59 -1.72 6.89
C GLU A 204 -7.64 -1.41 5.73
N GLN A 205 -6.41 -0.95 6.00
CA GLN A 205 -5.41 -0.71 4.97
C GLN A 205 -4.88 -2.00 4.37
N VAL A 206 -4.68 -3.04 5.19
CA VAL A 206 -4.29 -4.38 4.73
C VAL A 206 -5.38 -4.97 3.83
N GLU A 207 -6.64 -4.88 4.24
CA GLU A 207 -7.76 -5.39 3.44
C GLU A 207 -8.00 -4.56 2.17
N ALA A 208 -7.76 -3.25 2.20
CA ALA A 208 -7.76 -2.43 0.99
C ALA A 208 -6.66 -2.88 0.02
N LEU A 209 -5.43 -3.08 0.50
CA LEU A 209 -4.33 -3.58 -0.32
C LEU A 209 -4.63 -4.97 -0.90
N ARG A 210 -5.22 -5.87 -0.10
CA ARG A 210 -5.62 -7.22 -0.54
C ARG A 210 -6.67 -7.18 -1.64
N ARG A 211 -7.69 -6.34 -1.50
CA ARG A 211 -8.82 -6.27 -2.45
C ARG A 211 -8.45 -5.51 -3.73
N ASP A 212 -7.77 -4.39 -3.57
CA ASP A 212 -7.59 -3.41 -4.65
C ASP A 212 -6.19 -3.46 -5.27
N GLY A 213 -5.24 -4.18 -4.65
CA GLY A 213 -3.82 -4.20 -5.05
C GLY A 213 -3.09 -2.87 -4.80
N VAL A 214 -3.79 -1.90 -4.21
CA VAL A 214 -3.30 -0.55 -3.95
C VAL A 214 -3.92 0.01 -2.68
N VAL A 215 -3.14 0.77 -1.91
CA VAL A 215 -3.64 1.51 -0.74
C VAL A 215 -2.97 2.87 -0.64
N GLY A 216 -3.70 3.87 -0.15
CA GLY A 216 -3.11 5.17 0.15
C GLY A 216 -2.19 5.09 1.37
N ASN A 217 -0.94 5.52 1.23
CA ASN A 217 -0.02 5.70 2.34
C ASN A 217 0.54 7.12 2.37
N TYR A 218 0.60 7.72 3.55
CA TYR A 218 1.30 8.98 3.72
C TYR A 218 2.79 8.74 3.70
N ARG A 219 3.51 9.68 3.11
CA ARG A 219 4.94 9.59 2.91
C ARG A 219 5.63 10.86 3.31
N LEU A 220 6.70 10.77 4.09
CA LEU A 220 7.55 11.93 4.33
C LEU A 220 8.42 12.21 3.11
N ILE A 221 8.32 13.43 2.62
CA ILE A 221 9.13 13.96 1.53
C ILE A 221 9.69 15.33 1.93
N PRO A 222 10.92 15.68 1.56
CA PRO A 222 11.38 17.05 1.69
C PRO A 222 10.57 17.97 0.75
N SER A 223 10.37 19.21 1.16
CA SER A 223 9.83 20.27 0.30
C SER A 223 10.75 20.52 -0.90
N PRO A 224 10.25 21.13 -1.99
CA PRO A 224 11.07 21.40 -3.18
C PRO A 224 12.33 22.22 -2.89
N ASP A 225 12.32 23.07 -1.86
CA ASP A 225 13.45 23.86 -1.40
C ASP A 225 14.37 23.13 -0.40
N MET A 226 14.04 21.87 -0.06
CA MET A 226 14.74 21.00 0.89
C MET A 226 14.82 21.54 2.33
N LYS A 227 14.04 22.56 2.68
CA LYS A 227 14.10 23.20 4.01
C LYS A 227 13.10 22.64 5.01
N THR A 228 12.03 21.99 4.53
CA THR A 228 10.97 21.45 5.39
C THR A 228 10.62 20.03 5.00
N ILE A 229 10.05 19.28 5.92
CA ILE A 229 9.53 17.93 5.64
C ILE A 229 8.01 18.02 5.57
N GLY A 230 7.46 17.62 4.43
CA GLY A 230 6.03 17.51 4.20
C GLY A 230 5.55 16.06 4.21
N ARG A 231 4.23 15.88 4.31
CA ARG A 231 3.56 14.61 4.04
C ARG A 231 2.94 14.65 2.64
N GLU A 232 3.15 13.61 1.87
CA GLU A 232 2.49 13.38 0.58
C GLU A 232 1.76 12.05 0.64
N LEU A 233 0.46 12.05 0.33
CA LEU A 233 -0.26 10.82 0.13
C LEU A 233 0.15 10.21 -1.23
N ARG A 234 0.64 8.98 -1.22
CA ARG A 234 0.99 8.19 -2.40
C ARG A 234 0.23 6.88 -2.39
N ALA A 235 -0.04 6.35 -3.58
CA ALA A 235 -0.47 4.97 -3.73
C ALA A 235 0.73 4.06 -3.44
N LEU A 236 0.54 3.08 -2.56
CA LEU A 236 1.42 1.94 -2.40
C LEU A 236 0.78 0.75 -3.12
N THR A 237 1.51 0.14 -4.03
CA THR A 237 1.06 -1.04 -4.79
C THR A 237 1.65 -2.30 -4.18
N GLY A 238 0.83 -3.35 -4.09
CA GLY A 238 1.28 -4.63 -3.54
C GLY A 238 0.16 -5.65 -3.39
N THR A 239 0.49 -6.72 -2.67
CA THR A 239 -0.41 -7.81 -2.30
C THR A 239 -0.07 -8.30 -0.89
N VAL A 240 -0.89 -9.20 -0.35
CA VAL A 240 -0.80 -9.66 1.04
C VAL A 240 -0.72 -11.18 1.09
N ILE A 241 0.21 -11.69 1.89
CA ILE A 241 0.29 -13.10 2.30
C ILE A 241 -0.12 -13.18 3.78
N ASP A 242 -1.05 -14.08 4.10
CA ASP A 242 -1.39 -14.43 5.48
C ASP A 242 -0.37 -15.45 6.00
N VAL A 243 0.45 -15.04 6.96
CA VAL A 243 1.32 -15.96 7.70
C VAL A 243 0.55 -16.47 8.90
N VAL A 244 0.16 -17.74 8.86
CA VAL A 244 -0.59 -18.40 9.92
C VAL A 244 0.36 -19.16 10.82
N VAL A 245 0.58 -18.67 12.03
CA VAL A 245 1.44 -19.29 13.03
C VAL A 245 0.61 -20.27 13.85
N GLN A 246 0.98 -21.56 13.81
CA GLN A 246 0.33 -22.64 14.57
C GLN A 246 1.39 -23.55 15.22
N PRO A 247 1.07 -24.17 16.39
CA PRO A 247 1.97 -25.08 17.09
C PRO A 247 2.50 -26.25 16.24
#